data_AF-A0A164HUS0-F1
#
_entry.id   AF-A0A164HUS0-F1
#
_cell.length_a   1.000
_cell.length_b   1.000
_cell.length_c   1.000
_cell.angle_alpha   90.00
_cell.angle_beta   90.00
_cell.angle_gamma   90.00
#
_symmetry.space_group_name_H-M   'P 1'
#
loop_
_entity.id
_entity.type
_entity.pdbx_description
1 polymer ?
#
loop_
_entity_poly.entity_id
_entity_poly.type
_entity_poly.pdbx_seq_one_letter_code
_entity_poly.pdbx_strand_id
1 'polypeptide(L)'
;SCRTPLSFRDWRYLHRARLDILPLQGHSWFCSQEQDTSCRRCGKENETGFHVLNHCEEGLQLATKRHNTIQDLLESLLVKQGHDVTINNAIPGQGLRPDVEFQLSGSRVMVDVVVCFDQPGSMENAYQRKYDKYSSHGRILPLVVGSLGSWY
;
A
#
# COMPACT_ATOMS: atom_id res chain seq x y z
N SER A 1 -11.76 14.32 -0.68
CA SER A 1 -12.84 13.31 -0.64
C SER A 1 -12.64 12.31 -1.76
N CYS A 2 -11.98 11.20 -1.46
CA CYS A 2 -11.69 10.09 -2.36
C CYS A 2 -12.95 9.22 -2.56
N ARG A 3 -13.87 9.71 -3.39
CA ARG A 3 -15.01 8.91 -3.88
C ARG A 3 -15.13 9.14 -5.39
N THR A 4 -14.14 8.66 -6.15
CA THR A 4 -14.39 8.45 -7.58
C THR A 4 -15.45 7.35 -7.67
N PRO A 5 -16.64 7.62 -8.23
CA PRO A 5 -17.67 6.60 -8.35
C PRO A 5 -17.13 5.46 -9.22
N LEU A 6 -17.12 4.24 -8.69
CA LEU A 6 -16.82 3.06 -9.49
C LEU A 6 -17.95 2.87 -10.51
N SER A 7 -17.62 2.91 -11.79
CA SER A 7 -18.58 2.60 -12.83
C SER A 7 -18.82 1.09 -12.89
N PHE A 8 -19.97 0.66 -13.40
CA PHE A 8 -20.24 -0.77 -13.62
C PHE A 8 -19.15 -1.47 -14.45
N ARG A 9 -18.48 -0.74 -15.36
CA ARG A 9 -17.39 -1.27 -16.19
C ARG A 9 -16.12 -1.60 -15.40
N ASP A 10 -15.90 -0.95 -14.26
CA ASP A 10 -14.72 -1.14 -13.42
C ASP A 10 -14.81 -2.43 -12.59
N TRP A 11 -16.03 -2.87 -12.27
CA TRP A 11 -16.29 -4.07 -11.45
C TRP A 11 -15.67 -5.34 -12.05
N ARG A 12 -15.65 -5.47 -13.38
CA ARG A 12 -15.05 -6.64 -14.06
C ARG A 12 -13.55 -6.77 -13.81
N TYR A 13 -12.88 -5.67 -13.49
CA TYR A 13 -11.45 -5.63 -13.22
C TYR A 13 -11.15 -5.63 -11.73
N LEU A 14 -11.95 -4.92 -10.93
CA LEU A 14 -11.71 -4.74 -9.50
C LEU A 14 -11.58 -6.08 -8.75
N HIS A 15 -12.57 -6.97 -8.89
CA HIS A 15 -12.54 -8.26 -8.18
C HIS A 15 -11.41 -9.15 -8.69
N ARG A 16 -11.15 -9.11 -10.00
CA ARG A 16 -10.07 -9.89 -10.61
C ARG A 16 -8.69 -9.42 -10.13
N ALA A 17 -8.51 -8.12 -10.01
CA ALA A 17 -7.29 -7.51 -9.51
C ALA A 17 -7.01 -7.93 -8.06
N ARG A 18 -8.05 -7.97 -7.22
CA ARG A 18 -7.92 -8.36 -5.80
C ARG A 18 -7.62 -9.84 -5.60
N LEU A 19 -8.09 -10.69 -6.50
CA LEU A 19 -7.90 -12.15 -6.43
C LEU A 19 -6.72 -12.64 -7.27
N ASP A 20 -5.94 -11.74 -7.86
CA ASP A 20 -4.85 -12.05 -8.80
C ASP A 20 -5.27 -12.92 -10.00
N ILE A 21 -6.46 -12.67 -10.55
CA ILE A 21 -7.01 -13.38 -11.72
C ILE A 21 -7.21 -12.45 -12.92
N LEU A 22 -6.44 -11.37 -12.98
CA LEU A 22 -6.37 -10.55 -14.19
C LEU A 22 -5.67 -11.34 -15.31
N PRO A 23 -6.09 -11.16 -16.58
CA PRO A 23 -5.47 -11.79 -17.74
C PRO A 23 -4.10 -11.15 -18.03
N LEU A 24 -3.11 -11.49 -17.20
CA LEU A 24 -1.74 -11.02 -17.26
C LEU A 24 -0.81 -12.16 -17.71
N GLN A 25 0.23 -11.83 -18.45
CA GLN A 25 1.10 -12.81 -19.11
C GLN A 25 1.89 -13.69 -18.14
N GLY A 26 2.11 -13.24 -16.91
CA GLY A 26 2.78 -14.03 -15.88
C GLY A 26 1.97 -15.21 -15.34
N HIS A 27 0.68 -15.31 -15.71
CA HIS A 27 -0.21 -16.37 -15.26
C HIS A 27 -0.29 -17.50 -16.29
N SER A 28 0.10 -18.72 -15.89
CA SER A 28 0.12 -19.92 -16.74
C SER A 28 -1.26 -20.41 -17.20
N TRP A 29 -2.33 -20.01 -16.51
CA TRP A 29 -3.71 -20.28 -16.93
C TRP A 29 -4.20 -19.32 -18.02
N PHE A 30 -3.48 -18.21 -18.25
CA PHE A 30 -3.82 -17.20 -19.27
C PHE A 30 -2.90 -17.28 -20.49
N CYS A 31 -1.59 -17.38 -20.28
CA CYS A 31 -0.59 -17.52 -21.34
C CYS A 31 0.06 -18.91 -21.29
N SER A 32 0.36 -19.47 -22.47
CA SER A 32 1.11 -20.75 -22.54
C SER A 32 2.54 -20.57 -22.03
N GLN A 33 3.13 -21.64 -21.49
CA GLN A 33 4.49 -21.61 -20.92
C GLN A 33 5.59 -21.23 -21.93
N GLU A 34 5.30 -21.28 -23.23
CA GLU A 34 6.21 -20.90 -24.31
C GLU A 34 6.15 -19.41 -24.67
N GLN A 35 5.20 -18.65 -24.11
CA GLN A 35 5.09 -17.21 -24.33
C GLN A 35 5.94 -16.43 -23.33
N ASP A 36 6.40 -15.25 -23.76
CA ASP A 36 7.07 -14.30 -22.88
C ASP A 36 6.12 -13.86 -21.75
N THR A 37 6.54 -14.11 -20.51
CA THR A 37 5.81 -13.77 -19.28
C THR A 37 6.17 -12.39 -18.76
N SER A 38 7.12 -11.69 -19.40
CA SER A 38 7.62 -10.40 -18.95
C SER A 38 6.52 -9.33 -18.95
N CYS A 39 6.62 -8.40 -18.00
CA CYS A 39 5.68 -7.29 -17.90
C CYS A 39 5.68 -6.45 -19.17
N ARG A 40 4.53 -6.36 -19.86
CA ARG A 40 4.36 -5.57 -21.10
C ARG A 40 4.65 -4.08 -20.93
N ARG A 41 4.72 -3.58 -19.69
CA ARG A 41 5.01 -2.18 -19.38
C ARG A 41 6.50 -1.94 -19.15
N CYS A 42 7.14 -2.74 -18.28
CA CYS A 42 8.52 -2.50 -17.85
C CYS A 42 9.53 -3.53 -18.36
N GLY A 43 9.10 -4.73 -18.76
CA GLY A 43 9.94 -5.83 -19.26
C GLY A 43 10.85 -6.51 -18.22
N LYS A 44 10.73 -6.19 -16.92
CA LYS A 44 11.71 -6.60 -15.89
C LYS A 44 11.34 -7.86 -15.11
N GLU A 45 10.06 -8.07 -14.81
CA GLU A 45 9.56 -9.19 -14.00
C GLU A 45 8.34 -9.82 -14.66
N ASN A 46 7.90 -10.98 -14.16
CA ASN A 46 6.67 -11.62 -14.62
C ASN A 46 5.45 -10.72 -14.42
N GLU A 47 4.61 -10.61 -15.45
CA GLU A 47 3.39 -9.81 -15.42
C GLU A 47 2.33 -10.46 -14.52
N THR A 48 2.39 -10.19 -13.22
CA THR A 48 1.43 -10.68 -12.21
C THR A 48 0.70 -9.51 -11.55
N GLY A 49 -0.40 -9.76 -10.83
CA GLY A 49 -1.08 -8.72 -10.06
C GLY A 49 -0.17 -8.11 -9.00
N PHE A 50 0.64 -8.95 -8.35
CA PHE A 50 1.70 -8.53 -7.42
C PHE A 50 2.65 -7.51 -8.05
N HIS A 51 3.15 -7.81 -9.26
CA HIS A 51 4.05 -6.92 -9.98
C HIS A 51 3.32 -5.65 -10.47
N VAL A 52 2.32 -5.81 -11.34
CA VAL A 52 1.66 -4.71 -12.05
C VAL A 52 1.02 -3.71 -11.08
N LEU A 53 0.44 -4.18 -9.97
CA LEU A 53 -0.22 -3.30 -9.03
C LEU A 53 0.75 -2.66 -8.04
N ASN A 54 1.78 -3.37 -7.55
CA ASN A 54 2.58 -2.90 -6.41
C ASN A 54 4.08 -2.67 -6.68
N HIS A 55 4.69 -3.37 -7.64
CA HIS A 55 6.16 -3.35 -7.82
C HIS A 55 6.61 -2.79 -9.18
N CYS A 56 5.71 -2.68 -10.14
CA CYS A 56 6.03 -2.16 -11.46
C CYS A 56 6.39 -0.67 -11.36
N GLU A 57 7.61 -0.32 -11.76
CA GLU A 57 8.12 1.06 -11.75
C GLU A 57 7.28 2.00 -12.62
N GLU A 58 6.81 1.53 -13.79
CA GLU A 58 5.89 2.26 -14.67
C GLU A 58 4.52 2.54 -14.00
N GLY A 59 4.18 1.76 -12.96
CA GLY A 59 2.97 1.90 -12.15
C GLY A 59 3.20 2.64 -10.83
N LEU A 60 4.43 3.05 -10.51
CA LEU A 60 4.79 3.61 -9.20
C LEU A 60 3.95 4.84 -8.84
N GLN A 61 3.67 5.72 -9.80
CA GLN A 61 2.83 6.90 -9.58
C GLN A 61 1.41 6.51 -9.09
N LEU A 62 0.85 5.43 -9.61
CA LEU A 62 -0.45 4.93 -9.19
C LEU A 62 -0.37 4.25 -7.81
N ALA A 63 0.71 3.51 -7.53
CA ALA A 63 0.96 2.91 -6.23
C ALA A 63 1.09 3.99 -5.13
N THR A 64 1.90 5.03 -5.38
CA THR A 64 2.04 6.20 -4.51
C THR A 64 0.72 6.93 -4.32
N LYS A 65 -0.09 7.08 -5.37
CA LYS A 65 -1.43 7.68 -5.24
C LYS A 65 -2.35 6.87 -4.32
N ARG A 66 -2.32 5.53 -4.38
CA ARG A 66 -3.10 4.69 -3.46
C ARG A 66 -2.63 4.85 -2.01
N HIS A 67 -1.32 4.84 -1.80
CA HIS A 67 -0.71 5.11 -0.50
C HIS A 67 -1.19 6.46 0.07
N ASN A 68 -1.00 7.54 -0.69
CA ASN A 68 -1.38 8.89 -0.26
C ASN A 68 -2.88 9.00 -0.01
N THR A 69 -3.72 8.31 -0.79
CA THR A 69 -5.17 8.31 -0.55
C THR A 69 -5.53 7.74 0.83
N ILE A 70 -4.80 6.73 1.32
CA ILE A 70 -5.01 6.16 2.66
C ILE A 70 -4.47 7.11 3.73
N GLN A 71 -3.29 7.68 3.51
CA GLN A 71 -2.70 8.70 4.40
C GLN A 71 -3.64 9.91 4.58
N ASP A 72 -4.13 10.49 3.47
CA ASP A 72 -5.03 11.64 3.48
C ASP A 72 -6.37 11.31 4.19
N LEU A 73 -6.85 10.07 4.02
CA LEU A 73 -8.05 9.60 4.71
C LEU A 73 -7.82 9.51 6.23
N LEU A 74 -6.68 8.95 6.64
CA LEU A 74 -6.30 8.83 8.03
C LEU A 74 -6.14 10.21 8.68
N GLU A 75 -5.44 11.13 8.03
CA GLU A 75 -5.32 12.53 8.46
C GLU A 75 -6.70 13.15 8.66
N SER A 76 -7.55 13.07 7.63
CA SER A 76 -8.90 13.65 7.69
C SER A 76 -9.74 13.09 8.84
N LEU A 77 -9.61 11.79 9.14
CA LEU A 77 -10.33 11.15 10.24
C LEU A 77 -9.80 11.58 11.61
N LEU A 78 -8.49 11.64 11.79
CA LEU A 78 -7.86 12.06 13.04
C LEU A 78 -8.12 13.54 13.35
N VAL A 79 -8.01 14.41 12.35
CA VAL A 79 -8.34 15.85 12.49
C VAL A 79 -9.81 16.01 12.85
N LYS A 80 -10.72 15.25 12.22
CA LYS A 80 -12.15 15.27 12.56
C LYS A 80 -12.42 14.79 14.00
N GLN A 81 -11.55 13.95 14.56
CA GLN A 81 -11.60 13.52 15.95
C GLN A 81 -10.95 14.52 16.93
N GLY A 82 -10.41 15.63 16.43
CA GLY A 82 -9.80 16.68 17.26
C GLY A 82 -8.34 16.44 17.60
N HIS A 83 -7.66 15.51 16.92
CA HIS A 83 -6.21 15.34 17.07
C HIS A 83 -5.45 16.40 16.27
N ASP A 84 -4.35 16.89 16.84
CA ASP A 84 -3.32 17.62 16.09
C ASP A 84 -2.45 16.60 15.35
N VAL A 85 -2.39 16.74 14.02
CA VAL A 85 -1.79 15.75 13.12
C VAL A 85 -0.69 16.42 12.29
N THR A 86 0.46 15.76 12.22
CA THR A 86 1.55 16.14 11.31
C THR A 86 1.79 15.03 10.31
N ILE A 87 2.12 15.41 9.07
CA ILE A 87 2.23 14.50 7.94
C ILE A 87 3.65 14.55 7.38
N ASN A 88 4.23 13.39 7.10
CA ASN A 88 5.56 13.25 6.50
C ASN A 88 6.67 14.05 7.24
N ASN A 89 6.52 14.24 8.55
CA ASN A 89 7.45 15.01 9.35
C ASN A 89 8.72 14.20 9.64
N ALA A 90 9.88 14.85 9.60
CA ALA A 90 11.13 14.15 9.89
C ALA A 90 11.31 13.96 11.40
N ILE A 91 11.70 12.75 11.80
CA ILE A 91 12.15 12.51 13.17
C ILE A 91 13.47 13.28 13.38
N PRO A 92 13.57 14.19 14.36
CA PRO A 92 14.77 14.99 14.57
C PRO A 92 16.03 14.14 14.72
N GLY A 93 17.10 14.52 14.01
CA GLY A 93 18.37 13.79 14.01
C GLY A 93 18.34 12.44 13.26
N GLN A 94 17.22 12.10 12.61
CA GLN A 94 17.06 10.87 11.84
C GLN A 94 16.69 11.19 10.39
N GLY A 95 17.05 10.31 9.46
CA GLY A 95 16.58 10.34 8.07
C GLY A 95 15.18 9.76 7.88
N LEU A 96 14.41 9.60 8.96
CA LEU A 96 13.15 8.87 9.00
C LEU A 96 11.96 9.83 8.98
N ARG A 97 10.93 9.48 8.20
CA ARG A 97 9.68 10.25 8.05
C ARG A 97 8.51 9.27 8.09
N PRO A 98 7.84 9.07 9.24
CA PRO A 98 6.56 8.38 9.26
C PRO A 98 5.50 9.21 8.51
N ASP A 99 4.48 8.56 7.98
CA ASP A 99 3.49 9.22 7.12
C ASP A 99 2.56 10.13 7.92
N VAL A 100 2.15 9.68 9.12
CA VAL A 100 1.26 10.42 10.02
C VAL A 100 1.78 10.36 11.44
N GLU A 101 1.79 11.49 12.14
CA GLU A 101 2.08 11.54 13.57
C GLU A 101 1.05 12.39 14.31
N PHE A 102 0.69 11.96 15.52
CA PHE A 102 -0.22 12.70 16.40
C PHE A 102 0.08 12.35 17.87
N GLN A 103 -0.50 13.12 18.80
CA GLN A 103 -0.44 12.81 20.22
C GLN A 103 -1.69 12.05 20.70
N LEU A 104 -1.47 10.99 21.45
CA LEU A 104 -2.51 10.23 22.13
C LEU A 104 -2.10 10.00 23.59
N SER A 105 -2.90 10.53 24.53
CA SER A 105 -2.65 10.41 25.98
C SER A 105 -1.23 10.86 26.37
N GLY A 106 -0.75 11.97 25.80
CA GLY A 106 0.60 12.51 26.04
C GLY A 106 1.75 11.73 25.40
N SER A 107 1.46 10.65 24.66
CA SER A 107 2.47 9.89 23.90
C SER A 107 2.44 10.26 22.42
N ARG A 108 3.62 10.39 21.81
CA ARG A 108 3.78 10.47 20.36
C ARG A 108 3.41 9.12 19.72
N VAL A 109 2.45 9.13 18.80
CA VAL A 109 2.07 7.99 17.97
C VAL A 109 2.44 8.29 16.54
N MET A 110 3.16 7.36 15.91
CA MET A 110 3.52 7.38 14.51
C MET A 110 2.70 6.30 13.80
N VAL A 111 2.19 6.61 12.61
CA VAL A 111 1.53 5.67 11.72
C VAL A 111 2.26 5.74 10.39
N ASP A 112 2.60 4.57 9.84
CA ASP A 112 3.25 4.47 8.54
C ASP A 112 2.45 3.48 7.70
N VAL A 113 1.98 3.94 6.54
CA VAL A 113 1.05 3.26 5.65
C VAL A 113 1.83 2.36 4.72
N VAL A 114 1.41 1.10 4.61
CA VAL A 114 1.95 0.18 3.62
C VAL A 114 0.83 -0.38 2.78
N VAL A 115 0.91 -0.19 1.47
CA VAL A 115 0.02 -0.85 0.52
C VAL A 115 0.76 -2.03 -0.09
N CYS A 116 0.29 -3.24 0.18
CA CYS A 116 0.89 -4.47 -0.35
C CYS A 116 -0.14 -5.29 -1.13
N PHE A 117 0.36 -6.24 -1.93
CA PHE A 117 -0.50 -7.27 -2.51
C PHE A 117 -0.70 -8.41 -1.52
N ASP A 118 -1.83 -9.09 -1.58
CA ASP A 118 -2.17 -10.15 -0.64
C ASP A 118 -1.56 -11.48 -1.08
N GLN A 119 -0.33 -11.70 -0.65
CA GLN A 119 0.35 -12.97 -0.78
C GLN A 119 0.60 -13.53 0.63
N PRO A 120 0.71 -14.86 0.78
CA PRO A 120 1.06 -15.45 2.06
C PRO A 120 2.27 -14.77 2.71
N GLY A 121 2.09 -14.24 3.93
CA GLY A 121 3.14 -13.56 4.69
C GLY A 121 3.49 -12.13 4.23
N SER A 122 2.92 -11.60 3.14
CA SER A 122 3.29 -10.26 2.64
C SER A 122 2.93 -9.14 3.63
N MET A 123 1.73 -9.21 4.23
CA MET A 123 1.25 -8.24 5.19
C MET A 123 2.03 -8.28 6.50
N GLU A 124 2.27 -9.48 7.04
CA GLU A 124 3.04 -9.68 8.27
C GLU A 124 4.48 -9.19 8.10
N ASN A 125 5.12 -9.56 7.00
CA ASN A 125 6.46 -9.08 6.69
C ASN A 125 6.49 -7.55 6.48
N ALA A 126 5.44 -6.97 5.88
CA ALA A 126 5.33 -5.53 5.72
C ALA A 126 5.18 -4.80 7.07
N TYR A 127 4.35 -5.35 7.96
CA TYR A 127 4.18 -4.87 9.31
C TYR A 127 5.51 -4.91 10.06
N GLN A 128 6.14 -6.08 10.14
CA GLN A 128 7.37 -6.29 10.89
C GLN A 128 8.50 -5.36 10.40
N ARG A 129 8.69 -5.22 9.08
CA ARG A 129 9.70 -4.29 8.52
C ARG A 129 9.50 -2.84 8.98
N LYS A 130 8.26 -2.36 9.04
CA LYS A 130 7.98 -0.99 9.49
C LYS A 130 8.06 -0.87 11.00
N TYR A 131 7.59 -1.88 11.74
CA TYR A 131 7.76 -1.94 13.17
C TYR A 131 9.24 -1.84 13.55
N ASP A 132 10.08 -2.72 13.00
CA ASP A 132 11.53 -2.73 13.26
C ASP A 132 12.21 -1.40 12.88
N LYS A 133 11.73 -0.75 11.81
CA LYS A 133 12.26 0.53 11.35
C LYS A 133 12.01 1.68 12.34
N TYR A 134 10.88 1.69 13.06
CA TYR A 134 10.47 2.85 13.87
C TYR A 134 10.29 2.56 15.36
N SER A 135 10.26 1.30 15.80
CA SER A 135 9.94 0.92 17.19
C SER A 135 10.87 1.55 18.24
N SER A 136 12.13 1.83 17.89
CA SER A 136 13.07 2.52 18.78
C SER A 136 12.84 4.04 18.90
N HIS A 137 11.90 4.61 18.14
CA HIS A 137 11.69 6.07 18.01
C HIS A 137 10.33 6.55 18.53
N GLY A 138 9.49 5.64 19.06
CA GLY A 138 8.18 5.95 19.62
C GLY A 138 7.18 4.82 19.41
N ARG A 139 5.91 5.10 19.69
CA ARG A 139 4.83 4.14 19.43
C ARG A 139 4.51 4.15 17.94
N ILE A 140 4.91 3.11 17.22
CA ILE A 140 4.60 2.92 15.81
C ILE A 140 3.40 2.00 15.63
N LEU A 141 2.49 2.39 14.73
CA LEU A 141 1.44 1.54 14.18
C LEU A 141 1.66 1.42 12.66
N PRO A 142 2.26 0.34 12.16
CA PRO A 142 2.25 0.06 10.74
C PRO A 142 0.82 -0.22 10.27
N LEU A 143 0.26 0.65 9.42
CA LEU A 143 -1.07 0.44 8.83
C LEU A 143 -0.91 -0.28 7.50
N VAL A 144 -1.01 -1.61 7.53
CA VAL A 144 -0.83 -2.44 6.34
C VAL A 144 -2.18 -2.66 5.67
N VAL A 145 -2.31 -2.24 4.42
CA VAL A 145 -3.53 -2.33 3.62
C VAL A 145 -3.27 -3.20 2.40
N GLY A 146 -4.01 -4.28 2.34
CA GLY A 146 -4.06 -5.23 1.24
C GLY A 146 -5.21 -5.00 0.28
N SER A 147 -5.34 -5.90 -0.69
CA SER A 147 -6.44 -5.91 -1.67
C SER A 147 -7.76 -6.51 -1.13
N LEU A 148 -7.66 -7.36 -0.11
CA LEU A 148 -8.71 -8.19 0.48
C LEU A 148 -8.94 -7.89 1.96
N GLY A 149 -8.08 -7.07 2.58
CA GLY A 149 -8.15 -6.74 3.99
C GLY A 149 -7.04 -5.81 4.45
N SER A 150 -6.91 -5.65 5.76
CA SER A 150 -5.84 -4.88 6.40
C SER A 150 -5.29 -5.62 7.61
N TRP A 151 -4.06 -5.31 7.98
CA TRP A 151 -3.35 -5.84 9.15
C TRP A 151 -2.84 -4.68 9.99
N TYR A 152 -3.02 -4.74 11.32
CA TYR A 152 -2.71 -3.66 12.26
C TYR A 152 -2.46 -4.19 13.67
#